data_AF-A0A9N7JJR6-F1
#
_entry.id   AF-A0A9N7JJR6-F1
#
_cell.length_a   1.000
_cell.length_b   1.000
_cell.length_c   1.000
_cell.angle_alpha   90.00
_cell.angle_beta   90.00
_cell.angle_gamma   90.00
#
_symmetry.space_group_name_H-M   'P 1'
#
loop_
_entity.id
_entity.type
_entity.pdbx_description
1 polymer ?
#
loop_
_entity_poly.entity_id
_entity_poly.type
_entity_poly.pdbx_seq_one_letter_code
_entity_poly.pdbx_strand_id
1 'polypeptide(L)'
;MYYNKIYDFIKKLDSTNIEEYKPQLTKYIIELMLSFKDYNNSISLEDLQFMLDTALLREEFQCELKNELEEEGFKLGLLTGAFIDIYKEFTSNIAENGYINDAISLTRSVIKALDCISIPFYLIKKNGGFNEENLKYMESIDYLNDLQEELGKYLNQYVTNTSKEYFNVLGLVEYIKKELEENINNIGHIIMSQLSNKSLEDFNKEEHMNEYKAIFKKEYIEELKRRKYQWSILTSKLKENYFRDELYKDLDRI
;
A
#
# COMPACT_ATOMS: atom_id res chain seq x y z
N MET A 1 4.33 18.55 -0.62
CA MET A 1 4.27 19.97 -0.23
C MET A 1 5.19 20.30 0.96
N TYR A 2 5.23 19.51 2.05
CA TYR A 2 6.18 19.72 3.15
C TYR A 2 7.60 19.20 2.84
N TYR A 3 7.72 18.03 2.20
CA TYR A 3 8.99 17.51 1.69
C TYR A 3 9.72 18.48 0.76
N ASN A 4 8.98 19.22 -0.09
CA ASN A 4 9.58 20.24 -0.95
C ASN A 4 10.16 21.40 -0.13
N LYS A 5 9.52 21.80 0.98
CA LYS A 5 10.07 22.84 1.86
C LYS A 5 11.39 22.40 2.48
N ILE A 6 11.48 21.18 3.00
CA ILE A 6 12.72 20.63 3.55
C ILE A 6 13.78 20.51 2.45
N TYR A 7 13.42 19.96 1.28
CA TYR A 7 14.34 19.80 0.15
C TYR A 7 14.87 21.13 -0.38
N ASP A 8 14.00 22.13 -0.54
CA ASP A 8 14.38 23.48 -0.97
C ASP A 8 15.19 24.22 0.09
N PHE A 9 14.92 23.95 1.38
CA PHE A 9 15.72 24.46 2.49
C PHE A 9 17.14 23.87 2.45
N ILE A 10 17.26 22.55 2.32
CA ILE A 10 18.55 21.85 2.21
C ILE A 10 19.36 22.36 1.02
N LYS A 11 18.72 22.61 -0.13
CA LYS A 11 19.41 23.16 -1.31
C LYS A 11 20.03 24.54 -1.10
N LYS A 12 19.56 25.31 -0.12
CA LYS A 12 20.10 26.62 0.23
C LYS A 12 21.22 26.55 1.27
N LEU A 13 21.45 25.37 1.85
CA LEU A 13 22.52 25.17 2.82
C LEU A 13 23.88 25.15 2.13
N ASP A 14 24.84 25.85 2.71
CA ASP A 14 26.25 25.82 2.32
C ASP A 14 27.15 25.87 3.57
N SER A 15 28.46 25.80 3.35
CA SER A 15 29.45 25.80 4.43
C SER A 15 29.46 27.09 5.28
N THR A 16 28.79 28.15 4.82
CA THR A 16 28.76 29.45 5.49
C THR A 16 27.49 29.68 6.32
N ASN A 17 26.38 29.01 5.99
CA ASN A 17 25.09 29.23 6.63
C ASN A 17 24.53 28.01 7.41
N ILE A 18 25.20 26.85 7.33
CA ILE A 18 24.69 25.60 7.90
C ILE A 18 24.46 25.68 9.42
N GLU A 19 25.36 26.31 10.18
CA GLU A 19 25.23 26.39 11.64
C GLU A 19 24.07 27.31 12.07
N GLU A 20 23.81 28.38 11.32
CA GLU A 20 22.66 29.27 11.58
C GLU A 20 21.33 28.57 11.32
N TYR A 21 21.27 27.75 10.26
CA TYR A 21 20.04 27.11 9.81
C TYR A 21 19.78 25.73 10.40
N LYS A 22 20.77 25.14 11.08
CA LYS A 22 20.67 23.82 11.72
C LYS A 22 19.49 23.71 12.70
N PRO A 23 19.17 24.69 13.57
CA PRO A 23 18.01 24.60 14.46
C PRO A 23 16.68 24.51 13.70
N GLN A 24 16.53 25.30 12.62
CA GLN A 24 15.31 25.30 11.82
C GLN A 24 15.16 24.00 11.01
N LEU A 25 16.25 23.46 10.46
CA LEU A 25 16.23 22.16 9.80
C LEU A 25 15.86 21.05 10.80
N THR A 26 16.44 21.08 12.00
CA THR A 26 16.14 20.14 13.07
C THR A 26 14.66 20.18 13.42
N LYS A 27 14.10 21.38 13.57
CA LYS A 27 12.67 21.59 13.80
C LYS A 27 11.81 20.93 12.73
N TYR A 28 12.12 21.16 11.44
CA TYR A 28 11.36 20.54 10.35
C TYR A 28 11.47 19.02 10.29
N ILE A 29 12.64 18.47 10.64
CA ILE A 29 12.83 17.01 10.70
C ILE A 29 12.02 16.42 11.86
N ILE A 30 12.04 17.04 13.04
CA ILE A 30 11.27 16.54 14.20
C ILE A 30 9.77 16.58 13.91
N GLU A 31 9.26 17.69 13.36
CA GLU A 31 7.87 17.79 12.91
C GLU A 31 7.49 16.67 11.92
N LEU A 32 8.38 16.38 10.96
CA LEU A 32 8.19 15.29 10.01
C LEU A 32 8.11 13.93 10.71
N MET A 33 9.05 13.62 11.62
CA MET A 33 9.09 12.35 12.35
C MET A 33 7.84 12.15 13.21
N LEU A 34 7.38 13.21 13.88
CA LEU A 34 6.14 13.20 14.67
C LEU A 34 4.87 13.23 13.81
N SER A 35 4.99 13.31 12.48
CA SER A 35 3.86 13.45 11.55
C SER A 35 2.93 14.63 11.89
N PHE A 36 3.50 15.71 12.43
CA PHE A 36 2.78 16.92 12.87
C PHE A 36 3.33 18.16 12.15
N LYS A 37 2.54 19.25 12.08
CA LYS A 37 2.94 20.50 11.44
C LYS A 37 2.59 21.70 12.30
N ASP A 38 3.62 22.43 12.72
CA ASP A 38 3.48 23.71 13.44
C ASP A 38 3.42 24.87 12.44
N TYR A 39 2.27 25.06 11.80
CA TYR A 39 2.11 26.08 10.74
C TYR A 39 2.45 27.51 11.20
N ASN A 40 2.28 27.80 12.48
CA ASN A 40 2.50 29.12 13.06
C ASN A 40 3.91 29.28 13.65
N ASN A 41 4.76 28.25 13.54
CA ASN A 41 6.09 28.19 14.16
C ASN A 41 6.04 28.53 15.67
N SER A 42 4.97 28.11 16.34
CA SER A 42 4.60 28.44 17.72
C SER A 42 5.24 27.55 18.79
N ILE A 43 5.69 26.35 18.42
CA ILE A 43 6.30 25.38 19.33
C ILE A 43 7.81 25.59 19.35
N SER A 44 8.42 25.61 20.53
CA SER A 44 9.89 25.73 20.62
C SER A 44 10.59 24.47 20.09
N LEU A 45 11.89 24.58 19.77
CA LEU A 45 12.67 23.40 19.37
C LEU A 45 12.80 22.44 20.55
N GLU A 46 12.96 22.97 21.76
CA GLU A 46 13.06 22.21 23.00
C GLU A 46 11.79 21.39 23.28
N ASP A 47 10.60 21.98 23.09
CA ASP A 47 9.33 21.27 23.25
C ASP A 47 9.17 20.16 22.22
N LEU A 48 9.57 20.42 20.97
CA LEU A 48 9.55 19.41 19.91
C LEU A 48 10.51 18.26 20.19
N GLN A 49 11.71 18.55 20.69
CA GLN A 49 12.67 17.53 21.11
C GLN A 49 12.08 16.68 22.23
N PHE A 50 11.50 17.30 23.26
CA PHE A 50 10.84 16.56 24.34
C PHE A 50 9.71 15.65 23.84
N MET A 51 8.91 16.13 22.88
CA MET A 51 7.87 15.32 22.23
C MET A 51 8.47 14.13 21.47
N LEU A 52 9.55 14.35 20.71
CA LEU A 52 10.24 13.30 19.97
C LEU A 52 10.84 12.26 20.90
N ASP A 53 11.56 12.68 21.94
CA ASP A 53 12.16 11.78 22.92
C ASP A 53 11.10 10.92 23.60
N THR A 54 9.95 11.52 23.94
CA THR A 54 8.80 10.79 24.49
C THR A 54 8.25 9.75 23.50
N ALA A 55 8.18 10.09 22.22
CA ALA A 55 7.71 9.18 21.17
C ALA A 55 8.70 8.01 20.96
N LEU A 56 10.00 8.30 20.92
CA LEU A 56 11.06 7.30 20.78
C LEU A 56 11.09 6.32 21.96
N LEU A 57 11.02 6.83 23.20
CA LEU A 57 10.96 5.99 24.40
C LEU A 57 9.75 5.04 24.38
N ARG A 58 8.61 5.51 23.85
CA ARG A 58 7.43 4.66 23.66
C ARG A 58 7.67 3.59 22.59
N GLU A 59 8.34 3.89 21.50
CA GLU A 59 8.68 2.90 20.46
C GLU A 59 9.67 1.85 20.98
N GLU A 60 10.67 2.26 21.76
CA GLU A 60 11.61 1.36 22.44
C GLU A 60 10.88 0.39 23.36
N PHE A 61 10.00 0.90 24.24
CA PHE A 61 9.18 0.06 25.12
C PHE A 61 8.28 -0.91 24.33
N GLN A 62 7.73 -0.49 23.18
CA GLN A 62 6.94 -1.39 22.33
C GLN A 62 7.79 -2.50 21.69
N CYS A 63 9.06 -2.23 21.38
CA CYS A 63 9.98 -3.24 20.87
C CYS A 63 10.41 -4.21 21.98
N GLU A 64 10.66 -3.72 23.19
CA GLU A 64 10.95 -4.56 24.36
C GLU A 64 9.77 -5.48 24.66
N LEU A 65 8.55 -4.92 24.76
CA LEU A 65 7.32 -5.68 24.95
C LEU A 65 7.11 -6.72 23.84
N LYS A 66 7.42 -6.38 22.58
CA LYS A 66 7.36 -7.32 21.46
C LYS A 66 8.26 -8.53 21.72
N ASN A 67 9.50 -8.29 22.10
CA ASN A 67 10.48 -9.35 22.31
C ASN A 67 10.06 -10.23 23.50
N GLU A 68 9.60 -9.63 24.60
CA GLU A 68 9.06 -10.37 25.76
C GLU A 68 7.88 -11.25 25.37
N LEU A 69 6.90 -10.69 24.66
CA LEU A 69 5.74 -11.44 24.17
C LEU A 69 6.15 -12.60 23.24
N GLU A 70 7.09 -12.38 22.33
CA GLU A 70 7.60 -13.44 21.44
C GLU A 70 8.35 -14.54 22.21
N GLU A 71 9.12 -14.18 23.25
CA GLU A 71 9.77 -15.13 24.16
C GLU A 71 8.77 -15.97 24.96
N GLU A 72 7.64 -15.36 25.35
CA GLU A 72 6.50 -16.04 25.99
C GLU A 72 5.66 -16.88 25.01
N GLY A 73 6.04 -16.91 23.72
CA GLY A 73 5.37 -17.70 22.68
C GLY A 73 4.15 -17.01 22.08
N PHE A 74 3.93 -15.73 22.36
CA PHE A 74 2.86 -14.93 21.78
C PHE A 74 3.13 -14.68 20.29
N LYS A 75 2.11 -14.93 19.46
CA LYS A 75 2.21 -14.72 18.01
C LYS A 75 1.63 -13.35 17.66
N LEU A 76 2.51 -12.44 17.26
CA LEU A 76 2.13 -11.12 16.76
C LEU A 76 1.91 -11.15 15.25
N GLY A 77 1.08 -10.26 14.75
CA GLY A 77 0.91 -10.07 13.30
C GLY A 77 0.07 -11.15 12.62
N LEU A 78 -0.71 -11.93 13.37
CA LEU A 78 -1.52 -13.02 12.84
C LEU A 78 -2.54 -12.52 11.81
N LEU A 79 -3.13 -11.35 12.04
CA LEU A 79 -4.10 -10.77 11.11
C LEU A 79 -3.41 -10.25 9.84
N THR A 80 -2.26 -9.61 9.99
CA THR A 80 -1.41 -9.18 8.88
C THR A 80 -0.96 -10.37 8.04
N GLY A 81 -0.48 -11.43 8.68
CA GLY A 81 -0.05 -12.66 8.02
C GLY A 81 -1.19 -13.28 7.21
N ALA A 82 -2.35 -13.50 7.85
CA ALA A 82 -3.54 -14.04 7.18
C ALA A 82 -3.99 -13.16 6.00
N PHE A 83 -3.96 -11.83 6.16
CA PHE A 83 -4.28 -10.91 5.08
C PHE A 83 -3.29 -11.03 3.91
N ILE A 84 -1.98 -11.05 4.18
CA ILE A 84 -0.96 -11.17 3.13
C ILE A 84 -1.11 -12.48 2.37
N ASP A 85 -1.37 -13.58 3.06
CA ASP A 85 -1.58 -14.88 2.42
C ASP A 85 -2.81 -14.87 1.51
N ILE A 86 -3.94 -14.35 2.00
CA ILE A 86 -5.17 -14.16 1.21
C ILE A 86 -4.91 -13.24 0.01
N TYR A 87 -4.16 -12.17 0.21
CA TYR A 87 -3.87 -11.20 -0.84
C TYR A 87 -2.99 -11.78 -1.94
N LYS A 88 -1.97 -12.55 -1.55
CA LYS A 88 -1.13 -13.30 -2.48
C LYS A 88 -1.95 -14.32 -3.26
N GLU A 89 -2.75 -15.14 -2.59
CA GLU A 89 -3.65 -16.10 -3.25
C GLU A 89 -4.55 -15.40 -4.29
N PHE A 90 -5.18 -14.31 -3.89
CA PHE A 90 -6.07 -13.54 -4.74
C PHE A 90 -5.37 -13.01 -6.00
N THR A 91 -4.21 -12.38 -5.84
CA THR A 91 -3.48 -11.75 -6.94
C THR A 91 -2.74 -12.76 -7.82
N SER A 92 -2.23 -13.86 -7.25
CA SER A 92 -1.72 -15.01 -8.02
C SER A 92 -2.81 -15.60 -8.90
N ASN A 93 -4.02 -15.77 -8.37
CA ASN A 93 -5.14 -16.27 -9.17
C ASN A 93 -5.52 -15.33 -10.33
N ILE A 94 -5.45 -14.02 -10.13
CA ILE A 94 -5.62 -13.05 -11.23
C ILE A 94 -4.55 -13.24 -12.31
N ALA A 95 -3.28 -13.36 -11.90
CA ALA A 95 -2.16 -13.54 -12.81
C ALA A 95 -2.23 -14.87 -13.59
N GLU A 96 -2.58 -15.97 -12.93
CA GLU A 96 -2.76 -17.30 -13.54
C GLU A 96 -3.87 -17.33 -14.59
N ASN A 97 -4.90 -16.49 -14.44
CA ASN A 97 -5.96 -16.32 -15.44
C ASN A 97 -5.54 -15.41 -16.62
N GLY A 98 -4.25 -15.03 -16.71
CA GLY A 98 -3.69 -14.25 -17.81
C GLY A 98 -3.73 -12.74 -17.60
N TYR A 99 -4.03 -12.27 -16.39
CA TYR A 99 -4.22 -10.85 -16.09
C TYR A 99 -3.16 -10.28 -15.14
N ILE A 100 -1.89 -10.62 -15.40
CA ILE A 100 -0.76 -10.23 -14.53
C ILE A 100 -0.66 -8.70 -14.32
N ASN A 101 -0.91 -7.92 -15.37
CA ASN A 101 -0.87 -6.46 -15.29
C ASN A 101 -1.97 -5.90 -14.36
N ASP A 102 -3.14 -6.55 -14.30
CA ASP A 102 -4.20 -6.16 -13.38
C ASP A 102 -3.79 -6.44 -11.92
N ALA A 103 -3.15 -7.59 -11.67
CA ALA A 103 -2.62 -7.94 -10.36
C ALA A 103 -1.53 -6.96 -9.89
N ILE A 104 -0.59 -6.60 -10.78
CA ILE A 104 0.45 -5.60 -10.52
C ILE A 104 -0.18 -4.22 -10.28
N SER A 105 -1.14 -3.81 -11.12
CA SER A 105 -1.83 -2.52 -10.97
C SER A 105 -2.57 -2.44 -9.64
N LEU A 106 -3.30 -3.49 -9.26
CA LEU A 106 -3.99 -3.55 -7.97
C LEU A 106 -3.01 -3.47 -6.80
N THR A 107 -1.88 -4.17 -6.88
CA THR A 107 -0.85 -4.13 -5.83
C THR A 107 -0.23 -2.75 -5.69
N ARG A 108 0.01 -2.05 -6.81
CA ARG A 108 0.48 -0.67 -6.81
C ARG A 108 -0.56 0.30 -6.23
N SER A 109 -1.85 0.10 -6.53
CA SER A 109 -2.96 0.85 -5.91
C SER A 109 -2.97 0.66 -4.39
N VAL A 110 -2.86 -0.59 -3.91
CA VAL A 110 -2.80 -0.91 -2.48
C VAL A 110 -1.61 -0.24 -1.79
N ILE A 111 -0.41 -0.36 -2.37
CA ILE A 111 0.80 0.29 -1.86
C ILE A 111 0.63 1.82 -1.83
N LYS A 112 0.01 2.41 -2.86
CA LYS A 112 -0.28 3.84 -2.91
C LYS A 112 -1.28 4.27 -1.82
N ALA A 113 -2.29 3.46 -1.54
CA ALA A 113 -3.27 3.75 -0.48
C ALA A 113 -2.64 3.79 0.93
N LEU A 114 -1.49 3.13 1.09
CA LEU A 114 -0.65 3.17 2.30
C LEU A 114 0.41 4.29 2.26
N ASP A 115 0.30 5.24 1.33
CA ASP A 115 1.28 6.31 1.07
C ASP A 115 2.70 5.83 0.74
N CYS A 116 2.87 4.56 0.35
CA CYS A 116 4.15 3.93 0.05
C CYS A 116 4.57 4.07 -1.42
N ILE A 117 4.32 5.23 -2.02
CA ILE A 117 4.48 5.48 -3.46
C ILE A 117 5.91 5.30 -3.98
N SER A 118 6.91 5.31 -3.08
CA SER A 118 8.32 5.13 -3.43
C SER A 118 8.70 3.68 -3.74
N ILE A 119 7.95 2.69 -3.22
CA ILE A 119 8.28 1.25 -3.33
C ILE A 119 8.46 0.82 -4.80
N PRO A 120 7.52 1.10 -5.73
CA PRO A 120 7.70 0.74 -7.14
C PRO A 120 8.99 1.30 -7.75
N PHE A 121 9.32 2.55 -7.45
CA PHE A 121 10.53 3.20 -7.98
C PHE A 121 11.81 2.62 -7.37
N TYR A 122 11.78 2.30 -6.08
CA TYR A 122 12.86 1.65 -5.37
C TYR A 122 13.20 0.29 -6.00
N LEU A 123 12.19 -0.55 -6.26
CA LEU A 123 12.37 -1.87 -6.88
C LEU A 123 12.98 -1.77 -8.28
N ILE A 124 12.48 -0.86 -9.11
CA ILE A 124 13.05 -0.62 -10.46
C ILE A 124 14.51 -0.17 -10.34
N LYS A 125 14.81 0.74 -9.41
CA LYS A 125 16.18 1.22 -9.20
C LYS A 125 17.11 0.12 -8.72
N LYS A 126 16.64 -0.72 -7.78
CA LYS A 126 17.37 -1.88 -7.23
C LYS A 126 17.73 -2.88 -8.33
N ASN A 127 16.87 -3.06 -9.34
CA ASN A 127 17.10 -3.95 -10.46
C ASN A 127 17.86 -3.31 -11.65
N GLY A 128 18.50 -2.15 -11.46
CA GLY A 128 19.36 -1.54 -12.49
C GLY A 128 18.75 -0.34 -13.22
N GLY A 129 17.59 0.16 -12.78
CA GLY A 129 16.98 1.40 -13.27
C GLY A 129 16.09 1.22 -14.51
N PHE A 130 15.74 2.32 -15.17
CA PHE A 130 14.83 2.27 -16.33
C PHE A 130 15.59 1.89 -17.61
N ASN A 131 15.59 0.59 -17.94
CA ASN A 131 16.13 0.03 -19.18
C ASN A 131 15.13 -1.00 -19.75
N GLU A 132 15.38 -1.49 -20.97
CA GLU A 132 14.45 -2.38 -21.69
C GLU A 132 14.21 -3.72 -20.97
N GLU A 133 15.23 -4.29 -20.33
CA GLU A 133 15.10 -5.52 -19.53
C GLU A 133 14.25 -5.28 -18.29
N ASN A 134 14.39 -4.11 -17.66
CA ASN A 134 13.62 -3.74 -16.48
C ASN A 134 12.17 -3.33 -16.79
N LEU A 135 11.88 -2.91 -18.02
CA LEU A 135 10.49 -2.76 -18.47
C LEU A 135 9.79 -4.12 -18.52
N LYS A 136 10.48 -5.17 -18.99
CA LYS A 136 9.93 -6.55 -18.96
C LYS A 136 9.75 -7.06 -17.53
N TYR A 137 10.68 -6.74 -16.64
CA TYR A 137 10.54 -7.04 -15.22
C TYR A 137 9.27 -6.41 -14.64
N MET A 138 8.95 -5.15 -14.97
CA MET A 138 7.74 -4.47 -14.48
C MET A 138 6.41 -5.10 -14.91
N GLU A 139 6.43 -6.02 -15.88
CA GLU A 139 5.26 -6.77 -16.37
C GLU A 139 5.33 -8.26 -15.96
N SER A 140 6.29 -8.63 -15.12
CA SER A 140 6.58 -10.01 -14.74
C SER A 140 5.98 -10.43 -13.40
N ILE A 141 5.94 -11.75 -13.18
CA ILE A 141 5.51 -12.32 -11.89
C ILE A 141 6.49 -11.99 -10.77
N ASP A 142 7.78 -11.86 -11.10
CA ASP A 142 8.82 -11.52 -10.13
C ASP A 142 8.59 -10.12 -9.56
N TYR A 143 8.16 -9.17 -10.39
CA TYR A 143 7.81 -7.83 -9.91
C TYR A 143 6.55 -7.82 -9.05
N LEU A 144 5.54 -8.64 -9.39
CA LEU A 144 4.37 -8.81 -8.51
C LEU A 144 4.79 -9.35 -7.14
N ASN A 145 5.64 -10.38 -7.12
CA ASN A 145 6.13 -10.98 -5.87
C ASN A 145 6.92 -9.97 -5.03
N ASP A 146 7.82 -9.20 -5.65
CA ASP A 146 8.61 -8.18 -4.97
C ASP A 146 7.73 -7.06 -4.39
N LEU A 147 6.68 -6.63 -5.11
CA LEU A 147 5.71 -5.66 -4.59
C LEU A 147 4.94 -6.22 -3.37
N GLN A 148 4.52 -7.49 -3.42
CA GLN A 148 3.84 -8.14 -2.31
C GLN A 148 4.75 -8.35 -1.10
N GLU A 149 6.04 -8.64 -1.32
CA GLU A 149 7.03 -8.75 -0.26
C GLU A 149 7.22 -7.42 0.46
N GLU A 150 7.39 -6.33 -0.29
CA GLU A 150 7.52 -4.98 0.28
C GLU A 150 6.24 -4.52 1.00
N LEU A 151 5.06 -4.86 0.46
CA LEU A 151 3.78 -4.64 1.15
C LEU A 151 3.74 -5.39 2.49
N GLY A 152 4.13 -6.67 2.50
CA GLY A 152 4.20 -7.48 3.72
C GLY A 152 5.15 -6.89 4.76
N LYS A 153 6.36 -6.48 4.34
CA LYS A 153 7.33 -5.80 5.21
C LYS A 153 6.76 -4.54 5.82
N TYR A 154 6.06 -3.72 5.04
CA TYR A 154 5.46 -2.49 5.53
C TYR A 154 4.37 -2.76 6.58
N LEU A 155 3.45 -3.69 6.31
CA LEU A 155 2.39 -4.02 7.28
C LEU A 155 2.96 -4.64 8.56
N ASN A 156 4.03 -5.44 8.43
CA ASN A 156 4.72 -6.05 9.57
C ASN A 156 5.34 -5.05 10.55
N GLN A 157 5.55 -3.79 10.15
CA GLN A 157 6.05 -2.74 11.06
C GLN A 157 5.05 -2.38 12.17
N TYR A 158 3.77 -2.75 12.02
CA TYR A 158 2.70 -2.32 12.91
C TYR A 158 2.04 -3.45 13.70
N VAL A 159 2.60 -4.66 13.66
CA VAL A 159 2.02 -5.87 14.28
C VAL A 159 2.02 -5.85 15.81
N THR A 160 2.87 -5.02 16.41
CA THR A 160 2.91 -4.78 17.86
C THR A 160 1.78 -3.89 18.35
N ASN A 161 1.10 -3.19 17.42
CA ASN A 161 -0.04 -2.35 17.72
C ASN A 161 -1.29 -2.96 17.09
N THR A 162 -1.94 -3.83 17.83
CA THR A 162 -3.13 -4.56 17.42
C THR A 162 -4.22 -3.64 16.83
N SER A 163 -4.46 -2.47 17.41
CA SER A 163 -5.43 -1.50 16.86
C SER A 163 -5.02 -0.98 15.47
N LYS A 164 -3.73 -0.71 15.26
CA LYS A 164 -3.19 -0.26 13.98
C LYS A 164 -3.18 -1.39 12.96
N GLU A 165 -2.82 -2.59 13.38
CA GLU A 165 -2.95 -3.80 12.58
C GLU A 165 -4.39 -3.99 12.07
N TYR A 166 -5.37 -3.90 12.97
CA TYR A 166 -6.79 -3.97 12.63
C TYR A 166 -7.20 -2.92 11.62
N PHE A 167 -6.85 -1.66 11.89
CA PHE A 167 -7.21 -0.55 11.03
C PHE A 167 -6.63 -0.72 9.63
N ASN A 168 -5.35 -1.13 9.53
CA ASN A 168 -4.69 -1.36 8.25
C ASN A 168 -5.35 -2.51 7.49
N VAL A 169 -5.51 -3.69 8.11
CA VAL A 169 -6.06 -4.86 7.41
C VAL A 169 -7.49 -4.64 6.97
N LEU A 170 -8.38 -4.17 7.87
CA LEU A 170 -9.79 -3.94 7.50
C LEU A 170 -9.94 -2.80 6.49
N GLY A 171 -9.13 -1.74 6.65
CA GLY A 171 -9.07 -0.64 5.71
C GLY A 171 -8.68 -1.10 4.30
N LEU A 172 -7.63 -1.92 4.19
CA LEU A 172 -7.19 -2.51 2.93
C LEU A 172 -8.23 -3.45 2.32
N VAL A 173 -8.89 -4.26 3.14
CA VAL A 173 -9.95 -5.16 2.67
C VAL A 173 -11.09 -4.40 2.00
N GLU A 174 -11.55 -3.31 2.61
CA GLU A 174 -12.59 -2.46 2.02
C GLU A 174 -12.07 -1.61 0.86
N TYR A 175 -10.82 -1.15 0.91
CA TYR A 175 -10.18 -0.42 -0.21
C TYR A 175 -10.12 -1.29 -1.46
N ILE A 176 -9.59 -2.51 -1.37
CA ILE A 176 -9.51 -3.45 -2.51
C ILE A 176 -10.90 -3.77 -3.06
N LYS A 177 -11.89 -3.96 -2.19
CA LYS A 177 -13.28 -4.17 -2.62
C LYS A 177 -13.78 -2.99 -3.46
N LYS A 178 -13.50 -1.74 -3.05
CA LYS A 178 -13.87 -0.55 -3.80
C LYS A 178 -13.13 -0.44 -5.13
N GLU A 179 -11.82 -0.69 -5.15
CA GLU A 179 -11.04 -0.70 -6.41
C GLU A 179 -11.61 -1.70 -7.43
N LEU A 180 -12.01 -2.90 -6.98
CA LEU A 180 -12.65 -3.90 -7.84
C LEU A 180 -14.02 -3.43 -8.35
N GLU A 181 -14.80 -2.72 -7.53
CA GLU A 181 -16.08 -2.12 -7.93
C GLU A 181 -15.91 -0.98 -8.94
N GLU A 182 -14.93 -0.11 -8.70
CA GLU A 182 -14.58 0.99 -9.61
C GLU A 182 -14.09 0.46 -10.96
N ASN A 183 -13.27 -0.59 -10.98
CA ASN A 183 -12.83 -1.23 -12.23
C ASN A 183 -14.01 -1.74 -13.07
N ILE A 184 -15.03 -2.33 -12.45
CA ILE A 184 -16.26 -2.76 -13.14
C ILE A 184 -17.04 -1.55 -13.67
N ASN A 185 -17.19 -0.49 -12.87
CA ASN A 185 -17.95 0.70 -13.25
C ASN A 185 -17.25 1.51 -14.35
N ASN A 186 -15.92 1.62 -14.30
CA ASN A 186 -15.10 2.33 -15.26
C ASN A 186 -15.22 1.72 -16.67
N ILE A 187 -15.37 0.40 -16.78
CA ILE A 187 -15.69 -0.24 -18.05
C ILE A 187 -17.01 0.28 -18.61
N GLY A 188 -18.05 0.40 -17.78
CA GLY A 188 -19.33 1.00 -18.19
C GLY A 188 -19.16 2.43 -18.72
N HIS A 189 -18.35 3.25 -18.06
CA HIS A 189 -18.06 4.62 -18.51
C HIS A 189 -17.24 4.67 -19.81
N ILE A 190 -16.22 3.81 -19.96
CA ILE A 190 -15.44 3.68 -21.19
C ILE A 190 -16.35 3.24 -22.34
N ILE A 191 -17.20 2.23 -22.13
CA ILE A 191 -18.20 1.79 -23.11
C ILE A 191 -19.09 2.95 -23.55
N MET A 192 -19.68 3.67 -22.60
CA MET A 192 -20.61 4.76 -22.90
C MET A 192 -19.92 5.94 -23.60
N SER A 193 -18.68 6.27 -23.23
CA SER A 193 -17.92 7.36 -23.85
C SER A 193 -17.40 7.04 -25.25
N GLN A 194 -17.12 5.77 -25.56
CA GLN A 194 -16.71 5.34 -26.89
C GLN A 194 -17.91 5.18 -27.84
N LEU A 195 -19.06 4.74 -27.30
CA LEU A 195 -20.31 4.58 -28.06
C LEU A 195 -21.15 5.87 -28.17
N SER A 196 -20.83 6.92 -27.41
CA SER A 196 -21.64 8.15 -27.41
C SER A 196 -21.74 8.84 -28.77
N ASN A 197 -20.81 8.57 -29.69
CA ASN A 197 -20.77 9.18 -31.02
C ASN A 197 -20.71 8.17 -32.19
N LYS A 198 -20.78 6.85 -31.93
CA LYS A 198 -20.59 5.81 -32.94
C LYS A 198 -21.48 4.59 -32.66
N SER A 199 -21.92 3.92 -33.71
CA SER A 199 -22.63 2.64 -33.56
C SER A 199 -21.65 1.54 -33.10
N LEU A 200 -22.19 0.46 -32.50
CA LEU A 200 -21.40 -0.70 -32.07
C LEU A 200 -20.65 -1.35 -33.26
N GLU A 201 -21.23 -1.28 -34.46
CA GLU A 201 -20.66 -1.82 -35.70
C GLU A 201 -19.48 -0.98 -36.20
N ASP A 202 -19.54 0.35 -36.06
CA ASP A 202 -18.44 1.24 -36.43
C ASP A 202 -17.26 1.11 -35.46
N PHE A 203 -17.54 0.98 -34.16
CA PHE A 203 -16.52 0.71 -33.15
C PHE A 203 -15.77 -0.60 -33.43
N ASN A 204 -16.48 -1.67 -33.80
CA ASN A 204 -15.89 -2.97 -34.09
C ASN A 204 -14.98 -2.98 -35.34
N LYS A 205 -15.09 -2.01 -36.24
CA LYS A 205 -14.24 -1.91 -37.45
C LYS A 205 -12.91 -1.17 -37.23
N GLU A 206 -12.72 -0.49 -36.09
CA GLU A 206 -11.50 0.31 -35.84
C GLU A 206 -10.28 -0.54 -35.38
N GLU A 207 -9.28 -0.74 -36.24
CA GLU A 207 -8.10 -1.56 -35.93
C GLU A 207 -7.21 -1.02 -34.78
N HIS A 208 -7.20 0.30 -34.58
CA HIS A 208 -6.35 0.97 -33.58
C HIS A 208 -6.89 0.87 -32.15
N MET A 209 -8.03 0.19 -31.95
CA MET A 209 -8.70 0.06 -30.65
C MET A 209 -8.67 -1.37 -30.11
N ASN A 210 -7.75 -2.22 -30.57
CA ASN A 210 -7.73 -3.65 -30.20
C ASN A 210 -7.57 -3.91 -28.68
N GLU A 211 -6.77 -3.11 -27.98
CA GLU A 211 -6.64 -3.18 -26.51
C GLU A 211 -7.94 -2.80 -25.81
N TYR A 212 -8.61 -1.74 -26.29
CA TYR A 212 -9.93 -1.37 -25.80
C TYR A 212 -10.92 -2.49 -26.08
N LYS A 213 -11.03 -3.01 -27.30
CA LYS A 213 -11.91 -4.13 -27.70
C LYS A 213 -11.73 -5.38 -26.84
N ALA A 214 -10.51 -5.66 -26.36
CA ALA A 214 -10.27 -6.77 -25.43
C ALA A 214 -10.99 -6.58 -24.08
N ILE A 215 -11.17 -5.34 -23.62
CA ILE A 215 -11.93 -4.98 -22.41
C ILE A 215 -13.45 -5.19 -22.61
N PHE A 216 -13.95 -5.12 -23.85
CA PHE A 216 -15.36 -5.35 -24.21
C PHE A 216 -15.71 -6.84 -24.36
N LYS A 217 -14.75 -7.75 -24.17
CA LYS A 217 -15.00 -9.18 -24.17
C LYS A 217 -15.85 -9.56 -22.97
N LYS A 218 -16.92 -10.31 -23.19
CA LYS A 218 -17.81 -10.81 -22.14
C LYS A 218 -17.03 -11.56 -21.07
N GLU A 219 -15.99 -12.26 -21.50
CA GLU A 219 -15.05 -13.02 -20.66
C GLU A 219 -14.34 -12.12 -19.64
N TYR A 220 -13.93 -10.89 -20.01
CA TYR A 220 -13.26 -9.98 -19.08
C TYR A 220 -14.22 -9.38 -18.03
N ILE A 221 -15.46 -9.08 -18.42
CA ILE A 221 -16.48 -8.60 -17.48
C ILE A 221 -16.87 -9.71 -16.50
N GLU A 222 -17.01 -10.94 -16.98
CA GLU A 222 -17.25 -12.12 -16.13
C GLU A 222 -16.07 -12.34 -15.17
N GLU A 223 -14.84 -12.17 -15.64
CA GLU A 223 -13.63 -12.24 -14.83
C GLU A 223 -13.63 -11.17 -13.71
N LEU A 224 -13.96 -9.91 -14.01
CA LEU A 224 -14.01 -8.87 -12.96
C LEU A 224 -15.08 -9.14 -11.89
N LYS A 225 -16.23 -9.67 -12.30
CA LYS A 225 -17.27 -10.11 -11.35
C LYS A 225 -16.78 -11.28 -10.49
N ARG A 226 -16.08 -12.24 -11.11
CA ARG A 226 -15.46 -13.37 -10.41
C ARG A 226 -14.46 -12.87 -9.36
N ARG A 227 -13.58 -11.93 -9.71
CA ARG A 227 -12.61 -11.32 -8.78
C ARG A 227 -13.29 -10.65 -7.59
N LYS A 228 -14.32 -9.84 -7.82
CA LYS A 228 -15.10 -9.20 -6.74
C LYS A 228 -15.71 -10.24 -5.79
N TYR A 229 -16.29 -11.30 -6.35
CA TYR A 229 -16.89 -12.38 -5.58
C TYR A 229 -15.82 -13.16 -4.78
N GLN A 230 -14.72 -13.54 -5.43
CA GLN A 230 -13.61 -14.24 -4.80
C GLN A 230 -13.00 -13.43 -3.65
N TRP A 231 -12.75 -12.13 -3.85
CA TRP A 231 -12.26 -11.24 -2.79
C TRP A 231 -13.19 -11.23 -1.58
N SER A 232 -14.50 -11.19 -1.83
CA SER A 232 -15.50 -11.19 -0.76
C SER A 232 -15.50 -12.51 0.02
N ILE A 233 -15.29 -13.65 -0.66
CA ILE A 233 -15.17 -14.96 0.01
C ILE A 233 -13.88 -15.02 0.83
N LEU A 234 -12.73 -14.76 0.20
CA LEU A 234 -11.43 -14.91 0.84
C LEU A 234 -11.30 -14.04 2.09
N THR A 235 -11.87 -12.83 2.05
CA THR A 235 -11.80 -11.88 3.16
C THR A 235 -12.94 -11.98 4.18
N SER A 236 -13.94 -12.85 3.95
CA SER A 236 -15.11 -12.97 4.83
C SER A 236 -14.71 -13.21 6.30
N LYS A 237 -13.81 -14.17 6.53
CA LYS A 237 -13.31 -14.52 7.87
C LYS A 237 -12.54 -13.40 8.54
N LEU A 238 -11.76 -12.60 7.79
CA LEU A 238 -11.01 -11.47 8.36
C LEU A 238 -11.92 -10.40 8.98
N LYS A 239 -13.18 -10.32 8.52
CA LYS A 239 -14.16 -9.35 9.01
C LYS A 239 -14.88 -9.83 10.27
N GLU A 240 -14.96 -11.13 10.49
CA GLU A 240 -15.69 -11.74 11.60
C GLU A 240 -14.96 -11.53 12.93
N ASN A 241 -15.68 -11.04 13.95
CA ASN A 241 -15.14 -10.91 15.31
C ASN A 241 -14.67 -12.27 15.86
N TYR A 242 -15.40 -13.35 15.56
CA TYR A 242 -15.11 -14.68 16.07
C TYR A 242 -13.80 -15.27 15.55
N PHE A 243 -13.51 -15.14 14.25
CA PHE A 243 -12.25 -15.60 13.66
C PHE A 243 -11.05 -14.87 14.27
N ARG A 244 -11.23 -13.58 14.64
CA ARG A 244 -10.20 -12.81 15.34
C ARG A 244 -9.97 -13.34 16.75
N ASP A 245 -11.04 -13.57 17.50
CA ASP A 245 -10.92 -14.17 18.83
C ASP A 245 -10.25 -15.55 18.72
N GLU A 246 -10.53 -16.35 17.68
CA GLU A 246 -9.84 -17.62 17.43
C GLU A 246 -8.35 -17.47 17.10
N LEU A 247 -7.95 -16.49 16.28
CA LEU A 247 -6.53 -16.26 16.01
C LEU A 247 -5.74 -15.97 17.30
N TYR A 248 -6.36 -15.30 18.27
CA TYR A 248 -5.71 -14.94 19.53
C TYR A 248 -6.08 -15.85 20.72
N LYS A 249 -7.00 -16.82 20.57
CA LYS A 249 -7.48 -17.72 21.65
C LYS A 249 -6.42 -18.70 22.14
N ASP A 250 -5.40 -19.00 21.34
CA ASP A 250 -4.28 -19.86 21.78
C ASP A 250 -3.34 -19.14 22.78
N LEU A 251 -3.59 -17.86 23.08
CA LEU A 251 -2.78 -17.03 23.98
C LEU A 251 -3.39 -16.90 25.39
N ASP A 252 -4.67 -17.26 25.56
CA ASP A 252 -5.38 -17.27 26.85
C ASP A 252 -5.23 -18.60 27.63
N ARG A 253 -4.38 -19.53 27.15
CA ARG A 253 -4.20 -20.88 27.73
C ARG A 253 -2.87 -21.11 28.45
N ILE A 254 -2.16 -20.05 28.82
CA ILE A 254 -0.94 -20.12 29.66
C ILE A 254 -1.26 -19.67 31.08
#